data_AF-A0A392MSE9-F1
#
_entry.id   AF-A0A392MSE9-F1
#
_cell.length_a   1.000
_cell.length_b   1.000
_cell.length_c   1.000
_cell.angle_alpha   90.00
_cell.angle_beta   90.00
_cell.angle_gamma   90.00
#
_symmetry.space_group_name_H-M   'P 1'
#
loop_
_entity.id
_entity.type
_entity.pdbx_description
1 polymer ?
#
loop_
_entity_poly.entity_id
_entity_poly.type
_entity_poly.pdbx_seq_one_letter_code
_entity_poly.pdbx_strand_id
1 'polypeptide(L)'
;GKQGVWIKLPIHLANLVETLIKEGFWYHHAEPKYLMLVHWIADSANTIPANATHRVGVGAFVVNEKREVLVVQEKTGHFRGTGSWKFPTGVADQGEDICVAAVREAKEETGVSNLFMVDTEFVEILAFR
;
A
#
# COMPACT_ATOMS: atom_id res chain seq x y z
N GLY A 1 19.54 -28.08 -7.71
CA GLY A 1 19.08 -28.25 -6.31
C GLY A 1 18.20 -27.09 -5.91
N LYS A 2 17.63 -27.09 -4.69
CA LYS A 2 16.95 -25.90 -4.13
C LYS A 2 17.99 -24.80 -3.87
N GLN A 3 17.67 -23.53 -4.12
CA GLN A 3 18.60 -22.40 -3.95
C GLN A 3 18.21 -21.46 -2.81
N GLY A 4 16.91 -21.25 -2.58
CA GLY A 4 16.39 -20.44 -1.48
C GLY A 4 15.36 -21.20 -0.67
N VAL A 5 15.41 -21.05 0.66
CA VAL A 5 14.47 -21.63 1.61
C VAL A 5 13.68 -20.51 2.27
N TRP A 6 12.36 -20.63 2.30
CA TRP A 6 11.45 -19.65 2.88
C TRP A 6 10.72 -20.28 4.06
N ILE A 7 10.64 -19.53 5.17
CA ILE A 7 9.89 -19.94 6.36
C ILE A 7 8.89 -18.85 6.69
N LYS A 8 7.61 -19.20 6.56
CA LYS A 8 6.50 -18.41 7.10
C LYS A 8 6.30 -18.80 8.56
N LEU A 9 6.78 -17.97 9.48
CA LEU A 9 6.70 -18.22 10.91
C LEU A 9 5.46 -17.52 11.51
N PRO A 10 4.42 -18.25 11.93
CA PRO A 10 3.27 -17.66 12.61
C PRO A 10 3.67 -16.93 13.89
N ILE A 11 2.94 -15.87 14.24
CA ILE A 11 3.25 -15.02 15.40
C ILE A 11 3.34 -15.78 16.74
N HIS A 12 2.56 -16.85 16.92
CA HIS A 12 2.60 -17.66 18.14
C HIS A 12 3.84 -18.55 18.25
N LEU A 13 4.66 -18.64 17.20
CA LEU A 13 5.95 -19.34 17.18
C LEU A 13 7.13 -18.35 17.16
N ALA A 14 6.92 -17.09 17.58
CA ALA A 14 7.97 -16.07 17.61
C ALA A 14 9.21 -16.47 18.43
N ASN A 15 9.07 -17.41 19.37
CA ASN A 15 10.18 -17.98 20.12
C ASN A 15 11.22 -18.72 19.25
N LEU A 16 10.87 -19.09 18.00
CA LEU A 16 11.78 -19.76 17.07
C LEU A 16 12.61 -18.80 16.22
N VAL A 17 12.34 -17.49 16.29
CA VAL A 17 13.02 -16.49 15.45
C VAL A 17 14.53 -16.51 15.66
N GLU A 18 14.98 -16.49 16.91
CA GLU A 18 16.42 -16.51 17.23
C GLU A 18 17.10 -17.78 16.70
N THR A 19 16.44 -18.93 16.85
CA THR A 19 16.94 -20.21 16.33
C THR A 19 17.12 -20.15 14.81
N LEU A 20 16.13 -19.64 14.07
CA LEU A 20 16.21 -19.55 12.62
C LEU A 20 17.32 -18.59 12.15
N ILE A 21 17.53 -17.47 12.85
CA ILE A 21 18.61 -16.54 12.52
C ILE A 21 19.99 -17.20 12.70
N LYS A 22 20.17 -17.99 13.78
CA LYS A 22 21.40 -18.76 14.00
C LYS A 22 21.68 -19.78 12.90
N GLU A 23 20.64 -20.32 12.27
CA GLU A 23 20.73 -21.21 11.11
C GLU A 23 20.86 -20.47 9.77
N GLY A 24 21.14 -19.16 9.78
CA GLY A 24 21.44 -18.38 8.57
C GLY A 24 20.24 -17.73 7.88
N PHE A 25 19.04 -17.82 8.45
CA PHE A 25 17.86 -17.11 7.92
C PHE A 25 17.90 -15.61 8.27
N TRP A 26 17.41 -14.77 7.37
CA TRP A 26 17.19 -13.34 7.61
C TRP A 26 15.74 -12.94 7.32
N TYR A 27 15.34 -11.76 7.80
CA TYR A 27 13.99 -11.24 7.60
C TYR A 27 13.79 -10.77 6.17
N HIS A 28 12.67 -11.17 5.56
CA HIS A 28 12.23 -10.63 4.28
C HIS A 28 11.08 -9.65 4.48
N HIS A 29 9.94 -10.07 5.03
CA HIS A 29 8.80 -9.19 5.31
C HIS A 29 8.00 -9.71 6.49
N ALA A 30 7.11 -8.89 7.03
CA ALA A 30 6.22 -9.28 8.12
C ALA A 30 4.80 -8.81 7.83
N GLU A 31 3.84 -9.60 8.30
CA GLU A 31 2.43 -9.26 8.35
C GLU A 31 1.97 -9.33 9.82
N PRO A 32 0.80 -8.78 10.18
CA PRO A 32 0.33 -8.80 11.58
C PRO A 32 0.30 -10.18 12.24
N LYS A 33 0.23 -11.27 11.46
CA LYS A 33 0.12 -12.65 11.95
C LYS A 33 1.34 -13.54 11.68
N TYR A 34 2.35 -13.08 10.95
CA TYR A 34 3.53 -13.89 10.65
C TYR A 34 4.75 -13.06 10.27
N LEU A 35 5.93 -13.67 10.45
CA LEU A 35 7.20 -13.20 9.91
C LEU A 35 7.65 -14.11 8.78
N MET A 36 8.05 -13.56 7.64
CA MET A 36 8.68 -14.30 6.56
C MET A 36 10.20 -14.20 6.69
N LEU A 37 10.85 -15.34 6.87
CA LEU A 37 12.30 -15.46 6.85
C LEU A 37 12.76 -16.21 5.60
N VAL A 38 13.96 -15.90 5.13
CA VAL A 38 14.54 -16.56 3.95
C VAL A 38 16.02 -16.86 4.17
N HIS A 39 16.51 -17.93 3.56
CA HIS A 39 17.93 -18.30 3.51
C HIS A 39 18.31 -18.74 2.08
N TRP A 40 19.32 -18.11 1.50
CA TRP A 40 19.94 -18.56 0.26
C TRP A 40 21.03 -19.60 0.55
N ILE A 41 20.87 -20.81 0.02
CA ILE A 41 21.69 -21.99 0.33
C ILE A 41 22.58 -22.43 -0.84
N ALA A 42 22.55 -21.70 -1.96
CA ALA A 42 23.39 -21.98 -3.12
C ALA A 42 24.65 -21.11 -3.12
N ASP A 43 25.75 -21.63 -3.65
CA ASP A 43 27.01 -20.90 -3.83
C ASP A 43 26.92 -19.80 -4.91
N SER A 44 25.84 -19.78 -5.70
CA SER A 44 25.58 -18.75 -6.69
C SER A 44 25.16 -17.43 -6.05
N ALA A 45 25.28 -16.32 -6.80
CA ALA A 45 24.74 -15.04 -6.38
C ALA A 45 23.25 -15.16 -5.97
N ASN A 46 22.88 -14.47 -4.90
CA ASN A 46 21.52 -14.44 -4.39
C ASN A 46 20.61 -13.64 -5.32
N THR A 47 19.53 -14.26 -5.78
CA THR A 47 18.53 -13.63 -6.67
C THR A 47 17.19 -13.38 -5.97
N ILE A 48 17.10 -13.55 -4.65
CA ILE A 48 15.90 -13.20 -3.89
C ILE A 48 15.73 -11.68 -3.94
N PRO A 49 14.58 -11.18 -4.42
CA PRO A 49 14.33 -9.75 -4.45
C PRO A 49 14.29 -9.17 -3.03
N ALA A 50 14.66 -7.89 -2.89
CA ALA A 50 14.42 -7.17 -1.65
C ALA A 50 12.91 -7.04 -1.38
N ASN A 51 12.55 -6.80 -0.13
CA ASN A 51 11.17 -6.54 0.26
C ASN A 51 10.64 -5.20 -0.27
N ALA A 52 9.31 -5.03 -0.22
CA ALA A 52 8.68 -3.79 -0.64
C ALA A 52 9.18 -2.62 0.22
N THR A 53 9.81 -1.63 -0.41
CA THR A 53 10.42 -0.46 0.25
C THR A 53 9.57 0.80 0.17
N HIS A 54 8.54 0.81 -0.67
CA HIS A 54 7.74 2.00 -0.97
C HIS A 54 6.28 1.80 -0.56
N ARG A 55 5.66 2.91 -0.14
CA ARG A 55 4.19 3.02 -0.07
C ARG A 55 3.71 3.66 -1.36
N VAL A 56 2.61 3.16 -1.90
CA VAL A 56 1.98 3.71 -3.10
C VAL A 56 0.90 4.69 -2.66
N GLY A 57 1.17 5.99 -2.85
CA GLY A 57 0.16 7.04 -2.66
C GLY A 57 -0.69 7.19 -3.92
N VAL A 58 -1.97 7.49 -3.73
CA VAL A 58 -2.91 7.78 -4.82
C VAL A 58 -3.56 9.15 -4.59
N GLY A 59 -3.83 9.85 -5.68
CA GLY A 59 -4.60 11.10 -5.69
C GLY A 59 -5.66 11.03 -6.79
N ALA A 60 -6.89 11.43 -6.47
CA ALA A 60 -8.02 11.37 -7.38
C ALA A 60 -8.28 12.73 -8.03
N PHE A 61 -8.11 12.83 -9.34
CA PHE A 61 -8.49 14.01 -10.11
C PHE A 61 -9.86 13.78 -10.75
N VAL A 62 -10.91 14.31 -10.10
CA VAL A 62 -12.30 14.07 -10.51
C VAL A 62 -12.89 15.34 -11.10
N VAL A 63 -13.43 15.25 -12.32
CA VAL A 63 -14.00 16.37 -13.07
C VAL A 63 -15.47 16.10 -13.37
N ASN A 64 -16.33 17.10 -13.22
CA ASN A 64 -17.74 17.01 -13.63
C ASN A 64 -17.97 17.56 -15.06
N GLU A 65 -19.19 17.43 -15.59
CA GLU A 65 -19.55 17.91 -16.93
C GLU A 65 -19.36 19.43 -17.12
N LYS A 66 -19.35 20.19 -16.02
CA LYS A 66 -19.13 21.64 -16.02
C LYS A 66 -17.64 22.02 -15.98
N ARG A 67 -16.73 21.04 -16.02
CA ARG A 67 -15.27 21.21 -15.88
C ARG A 67 -14.84 21.75 -14.51
N GLU A 68 -15.60 21.46 -13.47
CA GLU A 68 -15.22 21.74 -12.09
C GLU A 68 -14.50 20.52 -11.50
N VAL A 69 -13.55 20.75 -10.58
CA VAL A 69 -12.73 19.69 -9.99
C VAL A 69 -13.11 19.44 -8.54
N LEU A 70 -13.21 18.18 -8.14
CA LEU A 70 -13.44 17.78 -6.76
C LEU A 70 -12.20 18.04 -5.91
N VAL A 71 -12.38 18.78 -4.83
CA VAL A 71 -11.34 19.08 -3.85
C VAL A 71 -11.87 18.94 -2.44
N VAL A 72 -10.99 18.67 -1.50
CA VAL A 72 -11.29 18.50 -0.08
C VAL A 72 -10.44 19.43 0.78
N GLN A 73 -10.91 19.70 2.00
CA GLN A 73 -10.15 20.36 3.06
C GLN A 73 -10.07 19.44 4.27
N GLU A 74 -8.90 19.36 4.88
CA GLU A 74 -8.69 18.52 6.06
C GLU A 74 -9.42 19.10 7.28
N LYS A 75 -10.22 18.27 7.96
CA LYS A 75 -10.90 18.64 9.21
C LYS A 75 -9.99 18.55 10.43
N THR A 76 -8.85 17.88 10.30
CA THR A 76 -7.87 17.60 11.36
C THR A 76 -6.46 17.70 10.78
N GLY A 77 -5.42 17.66 11.62
CA GLY A 77 -4.04 17.71 11.15
C GLY A 77 -3.51 19.13 10.90
N HIS A 78 -2.35 19.20 10.23
CA HIS A 78 -1.58 20.43 10.04
C HIS A 78 -2.29 21.47 9.17
N PHE A 79 -3.09 21.03 8.18
CA PHE A 79 -3.79 21.91 7.26
C PHE A 79 -5.20 22.29 7.73
N ARG A 80 -5.58 21.92 8.95
CA ARG A 80 -6.90 22.28 9.50
C ARG A 80 -7.03 23.81 9.61
N GLY A 81 -8.06 24.36 8.96
CA GLY A 81 -8.41 25.78 9.06
C GLY A 81 -7.49 26.71 8.28
N THR A 82 -6.56 26.18 7.47
CA THR A 82 -5.72 27.00 6.59
C THR A 82 -6.43 27.46 5.32
N GLY A 83 -7.60 26.86 5.02
CA GLY A 83 -8.31 27.09 3.76
C GLY A 83 -7.66 26.42 2.54
N SER A 84 -6.66 25.56 2.76
CA SER A 84 -5.97 24.85 1.68
C SER A 84 -6.85 23.74 1.10
N TRP A 85 -7.09 23.82 -0.20
CA TRP A 85 -7.80 22.78 -0.96
C TRP A 85 -6.79 21.84 -1.62
N LYS A 86 -7.04 20.54 -1.53
CA LYS A 86 -6.27 19.49 -2.19
C LYS A 86 -7.19 18.53 -2.92
N PHE A 87 -6.64 17.75 -3.84
CA PHE A 87 -7.35 16.59 -4.37
C PHE A 87 -7.58 15.55 -3.27
N PRO A 88 -8.61 14.70 -3.38
CA PRO A 88 -8.71 13.53 -2.53
C PRO A 88 -7.48 12.66 -2.67
N THR A 89 -6.89 12.23 -1.56
CA THR A 89 -5.63 11.46 -1.56
C THR A 89 -5.65 10.38 -0.51
N GLY A 90 -4.93 9.29 -0.77
CA GLY A 90 -4.63 8.31 0.27
C GLY A 90 -3.57 7.31 -0.14
N VAL A 91 -3.58 6.13 0.46
CA VAL A 91 -2.54 5.11 0.25
C VAL A 91 -3.21 3.82 -0.18
N ALA A 92 -2.66 3.20 -1.23
CA ALA A 92 -3.12 1.88 -1.65
C ALA A 92 -2.72 0.83 -0.61
N ASP A 93 -3.66 -0.04 -0.27
CA ASP A 93 -3.39 -1.19 0.60
C ASP A 93 -2.55 -2.25 -0.13
N GLN A 94 -1.89 -3.11 0.64
CA GLN A 94 -1.07 -4.17 0.06
C GLN A 94 -1.94 -5.15 -0.73
N GLY A 95 -1.62 -5.28 -2.03
CA GLY A 95 -2.39 -6.10 -2.97
C GLY A 95 -3.64 -5.41 -3.53
N GLU A 96 -3.90 -4.15 -3.17
CA GLU A 96 -4.96 -3.33 -3.75
C GLU A 96 -4.52 -2.78 -5.11
N ASP A 97 -5.44 -2.79 -6.09
CA ASP A 97 -5.22 -2.14 -7.37
C ASP A 97 -5.27 -0.62 -7.21
N ILE A 98 -4.36 0.10 -7.88
CA ILE A 98 -4.25 1.57 -7.80
C ILE A 98 -5.57 2.26 -8.16
N CYS A 99 -6.31 1.74 -9.13
CA CYS A 99 -7.60 2.30 -9.56
C CYS A 99 -8.67 2.12 -8.46
N VAL A 100 -8.67 0.96 -7.82
CA VAL A 100 -9.57 0.65 -6.70
C VAL A 100 -9.26 1.56 -5.51
N ALA A 101 -7.97 1.71 -5.17
CA ALA A 101 -7.52 2.62 -4.12
C ALA A 101 -7.96 4.07 -4.39
N ALA A 102 -7.76 4.58 -5.61
CA ALA A 102 -8.15 5.94 -5.97
C ALA A 102 -9.66 6.19 -5.81
N VAL A 103 -10.50 5.24 -6.25
CA VAL A 103 -11.96 5.34 -6.09
C VAL A 103 -12.38 5.23 -4.62
N ARG A 104 -11.76 4.32 -3.85
CA ARG A 104 -12.02 4.15 -2.41
C ARG A 104 -11.69 5.42 -1.64
N GLU A 105 -10.48 5.97 -1.81
CA GLU A 105 -10.02 7.18 -1.13
C GLU A 105 -10.89 8.40 -1.48
N ALA A 106 -11.26 8.55 -2.76
CA ALA A 106 -12.18 9.60 -3.17
C ALA A 106 -13.53 9.49 -2.45
N LYS A 107 -14.07 8.28 -2.29
CA LYS A 107 -15.35 8.04 -1.57
C LYS A 107 -15.22 8.29 -0.07
N GLU A 108 -14.14 7.83 0.56
CA GLU A 108 -13.89 7.99 1.99
C GLU A 108 -13.75 9.45 2.40
N GLU A 109 -12.96 10.25 1.67
CA GLU A 109 -12.69 11.66 2.04
C GLU A 109 -13.87 12.59 1.72
N THR A 110 -14.71 12.25 0.74
CA THR A 110 -15.81 13.11 0.29
C THR A 110 -17.16 12.70 0.87
N GLY A 111 -17.28 11.47 1.38
CA GLY A 111 -18.52 10.93 1.92
C GLY A 111 -19.60 10.67 0.86
N VAL A 112 -19.26 10.63 -0.43
CA VAL A 112 -20.23 10.43 -1.53
C VAL A 112 -20.60 8.94 -1.71
N SER A 113 -20.74 8.21 -0.60
CA SER A 113 -21.06 6.79 -0.62
C SER A 113 -22.56 6.48 -0.71
N ASN A 114 -23.46 7.43 -0.42
CA ASN A 114 -24.89 7.15 -0.20
C ASN A 114 -25.89 7.83 -1.15
N LEU A 115 -25.47 8.35 -2.30
CA LEU A 115 -26.40 8.71 -3.37
C LEU A 115 -25.67 8.62 -4.70
N PHE A 116 -26.27 7.91 -5.65
CA PHE A 116 -25.96 7.72 -7.08
C PHE A 116 -25.50 8.98 -7.87
N MET A 117 -24.45 9.67 -7.42
CA MET A 117 -23.99 10.94 -7.99
C MET A 117 -22.47 11.00 -8.20
N VAL A 118 -21.74 9.94 -7.81
CA VAL A 118 -20.32 9.74 -8.16
C VAL A 118 -20.18 8.28 -8.58
N ASP A 119 -20.76 7.93 -9.74
CA ASP A 119 -20.24 6.84 -10.55
C ASP A 119 -18.95 7.36 -11.21
N THR A 120 -17.88 7.53 -10.42
CA THR A 120 -16.56 7.79 -11.00
C THR A 120 -16.08 6.49 -11.59
N GLU A 121 -16.26 6.37 -12.90
CA GLU A 121 -15.51 5.42 -13.70
C GLU A 121 -14.05 5.85 -13.69
N PHE A 122 -13.16 4.94 -13.31
CA PHE A 122 -11.75 5.16 -13.46
C PHE A 122 -11.43 5.31 -14.95
N VAL A 123 -10.83 6.44 -15.33
CA VAL A 123 -10.54 6.74 -16.73
C VAL A 123 -9.09 6.40 -17.08
N GLU A 124 -8.11 6.97 -16.35
CA GLU A 124 -6.69 6.71 -16.61
C GLU A 124 -5.80 6.90 -15.37
N ILE A 125 -4.62 6.27 -15.40
CA ILE A 125 -3.54 6.56 -14.47
C ILE A 125 -2.63 7.61 -15.11
N LEU A 126 -2.49 8.74 -14.40
CA LEU A 126 -1.41 9.70 -14.63
C LEU A 126 -0.29 9.40 -13.64
N ALA A 127 0.77 8.74 -14.10
CA ALA A 127 1.96 8.47 -13.30
C ALA A 127 3.13 9.32 -13.81
N PHE A 128 3.80 10.01 -12.89
CA PHE A 128 5.02 10.75 -13.17
C PHE A 128 6.18 10.04 -12.46
N ARG A 129 7.33 9.93 -13.14
CA ARG A 129 8.53 9.27 -12.64
C ARG A 129 9.45 10.27 -11.93
#